data_AF-A0A2M7YMJ6-F1
#
_entry.id   AF-A0A2M7YMJ6-F1
#
_cell.length_a   1.000
_cell.length_b   1.000
_cell.length_c   1.000
_cell.angle_alpha   90.00
_cell.angle_beta   90.00
_cell.angle_gamma   90.00
#
_symmetry.space_group_name_H-M   'P 1'
#
loop_
_entity.id
_entity.type
_entity.pdbx_description
1 polymer ?
#
loop_
_entity_poly.entity_id
_entity_poly.type
_entity_poly.pdbx_seq_one_letter_code
_entity_poly.pdbx_strand_id
1 'polypeptide(L)'
;MDKDTIQQNIIQGLGLQDLPEETQIKLLTQMTESVLKRVTVQVLERLSEQEREEFAKFQETGDVAKVDEFLKSKIPDYDGMVEQVVAEFKEEMKSNIETLKSA
;
A
#
# COMPACT_ATOMS: atom_id res chain seq x y z
N MET A 1 -8.04 16.79 -2.85
CA MET A 1 -7.26 16.58 -1.62
C MET A 1 -5.81 16.67 -2.00
N ASP A 2 -5.06 17.57 -1.39
CA ASP A 2 -3.65 17.80 -1.70
C ASP A 2 -2.77 16.69 -1.10
N LYS A 3 -1.71 16.30 -1.84
CA LYS A 3 -0.79 15.22 -1.45
C LYS A 3 -0.18 15.45 -0.06
N ASP A 4 0.17 16.70 0.24
CA ASP A 4 0.66 17.12 1.55
C ASP A 4 -0.34 16.84 2.68
N THR A 5 -1.63 17.08 2.46
CA THR A 5 -2.66 16.82 3.48
C THR A 5 -2.79 15.32 3.78
N ILE A 6 -2.68 14.47 2.75
CA ILE A 6 -2.73 13.01 2.93
C ILE A 6 -1.51 12.55 3.73
N GLN A 7 -0.32 13.04 3.38
CA GLN A 7 0.92 12.70 4.05
C GLN A 7 0.88 13.09 5.54
N GLN A 8 0.44 14.31 5.84
CA GLN A 8 0.33 14.80 7.22
C GLN A 8 -0.68 14.00 8.04
N ASN A 9 -1.83 13.64 7.46
CA ASN A 9 -2.82 12.79 8.12
C ASN A 9 -2.27 11.40 8.47
N ILE A 10 -1.41 10.83 7.60
CA ILE A 10 -0.76 9.55 7.86
C ILE A 10 0.27 9.69 8.98
N ILE A 11 1.13 10.72 8.93
CA ILE A 11 2.14 11.01 9.97
C ILE A 11 1.48 11.17 11.35
N GLN A 12 0.44 11.99 11.44
CA GLN A 12 -0.32 12.21 12.67
C GLN A 12 -1.03 10.95 13.12
N GLY A 13 -1.70 10.26 12.18
CA GLY A 13 -2.44 9.03 12.47
C GLY A 13 -1.57 7.88 12.98
N LEU A 14 -0.27 7.89 12.68
CA LEU A 14 0.71 6.91 13.14
C LEU A 14 1.54 7.40 14.34
N GLY A 15 1.33 8.65 14.79
CA GLY A 15 2.09 9.23 15.89
C GLY A 15 3.57 9.43 15.58
N LEU A 16 3.89 9.76 14.33
CA LEU A 16 5.24 9.99 13.81
C LEU A 16 5.63 11.47 13.80
N GLN A 17 4.74 12.39 14.20
CA GLN A 17 4.95 13.84 14.09
C GLN A 17 6.18 14.36 14.85
N ASP A 18 6.60 13.65 15.89
CA ASP A 18 7.75 14.03 16.74
C ASP A 18 9.11 13.60 16.14
N LEU A 19 9.10 12.84 15.03
CA LEU A 19 10.32 12.42 14.35
C LEU A 19 10.84 13.49 13.39
N PRO A 20 12.14 13.53 13.09
CA PRO A 20 12.69 14.39 12.04
C PRO A 20 12.02 14.12 10.68
N GLU A 21 11.81 15.17 9.88
CA GLU A 21 11.11 15.09 8.57
C GLU A 21 11.72 14.02 7.65
N GLU A 22 13.06 13.94 7.57
CA GLU A 22 13.75 12.91 6.78
C GLU A 22 13.38 11.49 7.24
N THR A 23 13.25 11.30 8.56
CA THR A 23 12.84 10.01 9.14
C THR A 23 11.37 9.72 8.83
N GLN A 24 10.49 10.72 8.91
CA GLN A 24 9.08 10.58 8.53
C GLN A 24 8.95 10.15 7.06
N ILE A 25 9.64 10.84 6.14
CA ILE A 25 9.62 10.52 4.70
C ILE A 25 10.14 9.11 4.45
N LYS A 26 11.25 8.73 5.09
CA LYS A 26 11.82 7.39 4.96
C LYS A 26 10.85 6.31 5.42
N LEU A 27 10.25 6.47 6.60
CA LEU A 27 9.28 5.52 7.13
C LEU A 27 8.05 5.41 6.22
N LEU A 28 7.49 6.54 5.77
CA LEU A 28 6.36 6.56 4.85
C LEU A 28 6.66 5.85 3.53
N THR A 29 7.87 6.03 3.00
CA THR A 29 8.33 5.34 1.79
C THR A 29 8.35 3.83 2.01
N GLN A 30 9.02 3.37 3.07
CA GLN A 30 9.10 1.94 3.40
C GLN A 30 7.73 1.31 3.67
N MET A 31 6.84 2.07 4.31
CA MET A 31 5.45 1.68 4.55
C MET A 31 4.67 1.52 3.25
N THR A 32 4.78 2.48 2.35
CA THR A 32 4.14 2.43 1.02
C THR A 32 4.63 1.24 0.20
N GLU A 33 5.94 0.99 0.19
CA GLU A 33 6.53 -0.17 -0.48
C GLU A 33 6.03 -1.49 0.11
N SER A 34 5.88 -1.56 1.43
CA SER A 34 5.40 -2.77 2.12
C SER A 34 3.95 -3.08 1.77
N VAL A 35 3.08 -2.05 1.76
CA VAL A 35 1.68 -2.17 1.32
C VAL A 35 1.62 -2.63 -0.14
N LEU A 36 2.38 -1.99 -1.03
CA LEU A 36 2.38 -2.34 -2.45
C LEU A 36 2.79 -3.81 -2.68
N LYS A 37 3.79 -4.31 -1.94
CA LYS A 37 4.20 -5.72 -1.99
C LYS A 37 3.09 -6.65 -1.52
N ARG A 38 2.41 -6.33 -0.40
CA ARG A 38 1.26 -7.12 0.10
C ARG A 38 0.12 -7.17 -0.90
N VAL A 39 -0.26 -6.03 -1.49
CA VAL A 39 -1.27 -5.96 -2.55
C VAL A 39 -0.84 -6.81 -3.75
N THR A 40 0.41 -6.72 -4.18
CA THR A 40 0.93 -7.52 -5.30
C THR A 40 0.82 -9.01 -5.04
N VAL A 41 1.14 -9.46 -3.82
CA VAL A 41 0.97 -10.89 -3.44
C VAL A 41 -0.50 -11.29 -3.52
N GLN A 42 -1.41 -10.51 -2.92
CA GLN A 42 -2.85 -10.80 -2.94
C GLN A 42 -3.43 -10.82 -4.36
N VAL A 43 -2.94 -9.94 -5.24
CA VAL A 43 -3.26 -9.94 -6.67
C VAL A 43 -2.81 -11.23 -7.31
N LEU A 44 -1.53 -11.58 -7.20
CA LEU A 44 -0.98 -12.78 -7.82
C LEU A 44 -1.72 -14.04 -7.35
N GLU A 45 -2.08 -14.15 -6.07
CA GLU A 45 -2.83 -15.27 -5.53
C GLU A 45 -4.22 -15.45 -6.14
N ARG A 46 -4.85 -14.36 -6.62
CA ARG A 46 -6.19 -14.37 -7.22
C ARG A 46 -6.19 -14.51 -8.73
N LEU A 47 -5.07 -14.22 -9.39
CA LEU A 47 -4.91 -14.39 -10.83
C LEU A 47 -4.50 -15.82 -11.18
N SER A 48 -5.06 -16.35 -12.27
CA SER A 48 -4.55 -17.56 -12.91
C SER A 48 -3.15 -17.35 -13.49
N GLU A 49 -2.45 -18.42 -13.83
CA GLU A 49 -1.09 -18.34 -14.42
C GLU A 49 -1.05 -17.46 -15.68
N GLN A 50 -2.02 -17.64 -16.58
CA GLN A 50 -2.15 -16.83 -17.80
C GLN A 50 -2.39 -15.35 -17.48
N GLU A 51 -3.23 -15.06 -16.49
CA GLU A 51 -3.53 -13.69 -16.10
C GLU A 51 -2.35 -13.01 -15.40
N ARG A 52 -1.48 -13.77 -14.72
CA ARG A 52 -0.22 -13.25 -14.16
C ARG A 52 0.75 -12.84 -15.27
N GLU A 53 0.82 -13.59 -16.37
CA GLU A 53 1.62 -13.20 -17.53
C GLU A 53 1.08 -11.92 -18.19
N GLU A 54 -0.24 -11.79 -18.30
CA GLU A 54 -0.87 -10.55 -18.78
C GLU A 54 -0.60 -9.37 -17.84
N PHE A 55 -0.75 -9.59 -16.53
CA PHE A 55 -0.44 -8.58 -15.51
C PHE A 55 1.00 -8.07 -15.64
N ALA A 56 1.98 -8.97 -15.80
CA ALA A 56 3.38 -8.58 -16.00
C ALA A 56 3.56 -7.70 -17.24
N LYS A 57 2.92 -8.05 -18.37
CA LYS A 57 2.96 -7.24 -19.59
C LYS A 57 2.32 -5.87 -19.38
N PHE A 58 1.20 -5.78 -18.66
CA PHE A 58 0.58 -4.50 -18.33
C PHE A 58 1.49 -3.65 -17.46
N GLN A 59 2.20 -4.23 -16.49
CA GLN A 59 3.16 -3.51 -15.67
C GLN A 59 4.33 -2.92 -16.48
N GLU A 60 4.82 -3.63 -17.51
CA GLU A 60 5.89 -3.12 -18.40
C GLU A 60 5.47 -1.87 -19.18
N THR A 61 4.18 -1.67 -19.42
CA THR A 61 3.68 -0.46 -20.12
C THR A 61 3.80 0.81 -19.29
N GLY A 62 3.90 0.69 -17.95
CA GLY A 62 3.85 1.82 -17.02
C GLY A 62 2.49 2.54 -16.97
N ASP A 63 1.47 2.04 -17.66
CA ASP A 63 0.13 2.62 -17.71
C ASP A 63 -0.69 2.17 -16.50
N VAL A 64 -0.56 2.93 -15.41
CA VAL A 64 -1.21 2.63 -14.12
C VAL A 64 -2.73 2.51 -14.26
N ALA A 65 -3.35 3.28 -15.15
CA ALA A 65 -4.80 3.21 -15.36
C ALA A 65 -5.22 1.88 -16.00
N LYS A 66 -4.45 1.38 -16.97
CA LYS A 66 -4.72 0.07 -17.57
C LYS A 66 -4.45 -1.09 -16.62
N VAL A 67 -3.41 -0.97 -15.79
CA VAL A 67 -3.14 -1.97 -14.75
C VAL A 67 -4.32 -2.04 -13.77
N ASP A 68 -4.81 -0.89 -13.30
CA ASP A 68 -5.98 -0.82 -12.41
C ASP A 68 -7.25 -1.39 -13.06
N GLU A 69 -7.54 -1.02 -14.31
CA GLU A 69 -8.70 -1.51 -15.05
C GLU A 69 -8.64 -3.03 -15.25
N PHE A 70 -7.47 -3.57 -15.61
CA PHE A 70 -7.24 -5.00 -15.73
C PHE A 70 -7.53 -5.70 -14.40
N LEU A 71 -6.94 -5.22 -13.30
CA LEU A 71 -7.12 -5.84 -11.99
C LEU A 71 -8.58 -5.82 -11.53
N LYS A 72 -9.30 -4.72 -11.74
CA LYS A 72 -10.74 -4.61 -11.46
C LYS A 72 -11.60 -5.54 -12.30
N SER A 73 -11.17 -5.84 -13.53
CA SER A 73 -11.87 -6.79 -14.39
C SER A 73 -11.68 -8.25 -13.96
N LYS A 74 -10.57 -8.57 -13.28
CA LYS A 74 -10.18 -9.93 -12.90
C LYS A 74 -10.48 -10.28 -11.45
N ILE A 75 -10.38 -9.30 -10.56
CA ILE A 75 -10.50 -9.48 -9.12
C ILE A 75 -11.80 -8.82 -8.66
N PRO A 76 -12.81 -9.61 -8.24
CA PRO A 76 -13.99 -9.08 -7.59
C PRO A 76 -13.59 -8.30 -6.35
N ASP A 77 -14.15 -7.10 -6.19
CA ASP A 77 -13.87 -6.23 -5.05
C ASP A 77 -12.36 -5.92 -4.88
N TYR A 78 -11.69 -5.60 -6.01
CA TYR A 78 -10.28 -5.22 -6.00
C TYR A 78 -10.01 -4.02 -5.07
N ASP A 79 -10.86 -2.98 -5.13
CA ASP A 79 -10.72 -1.79 -4.30
C ASP A 79 -10.83 -2.12 -2.80
N GLY A 80 -11.84 -2.91 -2.38
CA GLY A 80 -11.99 -3.30 -0.98
C GLY A 80 -10.88 -4.22 -0.49
N MET A 81 -10.33 -5.08 -1.35
CA MET A 81 -9.13 -5.85 -1.03
C MET A 81 -7.93 -4.94 -0.75
N VAL A 82 -7.71 -3.92 -1.59
CA VAL A 82 -6.65 -2.93 -1.37
C VAL A 82 -6.89 -2.15 -0.07
N GLU A 83 -8.11 -1.67 0.17
CA GLU A 83 -8.49 -0.97 1.40
C GLU A 83 -8.23 -1.82 2.64
N GLN A 84 -8.56 -3.12 2.59
CA GLN A 84 -8.31 -4.05 3.69
C GLN A 84 -6.81 -4.17 3.98
N VAL A 85 -5.98 -4.37 2.95
CA VAL A 85 -4.52 -4.47 3.10
C VAL A 85 -3.95 -3.19 3.72
N VAL A 86 -4.44 -2.01 3.31
CA VAL A 86 -4.01 -0.73 3.89
C VAL A 86 -4.44 -0.62 5.35
N ALA A 87 -5.67 -1.01 5.68
CA ALA A 87 -6.20 -0.95 7.05
C ALA A 87 -5.42 -1.87 7.99
N GLU A 88 -5.25 -3.14 7.62
CA GLU A 88 -4.49 -4.14 8.40
C GLU A 88 -3.04 -3.67 8.62
N PHE A 89 -2.39 -3.16 7.57
CA PHE A 89 -1.03 -2.65 7.67
C PHE A 89 -0.94 -1.42 8.59
N LYS A 90 -1.91 -0.50 8.51
CA LYS A 90 -1.95 0.68 9.37
C LYS A 90 -2.08 0.30 10.85
N GLU A 91 -2.90 -0.70 11.16
CA GLU A 91 -3.04 -1.22 12.53
C GLU A 91 -1.77 -1.90 13.03
N GLU A 92 -1.15 -2.74 12.19
CA GLU A 92 0.15 -3.38 12.49
C GLU A 92 1.21 -2.34 12.82
N MET A 93 1.31 -1.28 12.02
CA MET A 93 2.31 -0.23 12.21
C MET A 93 2.08 0.56 13.49
N LYS A 94 0.82 0.88 13.82
CA LYS A 94 0.48 1.51 15.11
C LYS A 94 0.93 0.64 16.28
N SER A 95 0.57 -0.64 16.26
CA SER A 95 0.94 -1.60 17.30
C SER A 95 2.46 -1.71 17.45
N ASN A 96 3.20 -1.77 16.34
CA ASN A 96 4.66 -1.83 16.35
C ASN A 96 5.28 -0.57 16.95
N ILE A 97 4.77 0.62 16.58
CA ILE A 97 5.24 1.90 17.11
C ILE A 97 4.94 2.03 18.61
N GLU A 98 3.75 1.62 19.06
CA GLU A 98 3.38 1.61 20.49
C GLU A 98 4.27 0.68 21.31
N THR A 99 4.59 -0.50 20.76
CA THR A 99 5.51 -1.47 21.37
C THR A 99 6.91 -0.87 21.50
N LEU A 100 7.42 -0.20 20.46
CA LEU A 100 8.73 0.45 20.49
C LEU A 100 8.80 1.61 21.48
N LYS A 101 7.69 2.34 21.71
CA LYS A 101 7.62 3.43 22.70
C LYS A 101 7.52 2.92 24.15
N SER A 102 7.07 1.69 24.34
CA SER A 102 6.87 1.08 25.67
C SER A 102 8.04 0.19 26.11
N ALA A 103 9.02 -0.03 25.23
CA ALA A 103 10.25 -0.77 25.48
C ALA A 103 11.38 0.15 25.96
#